data_AF-A0A3B9L9R8-F1
#
_entry.id   AF-A0A3B9L9R8-F1
#
_cell.length_a   1.000
_cell.length_b   1.000
_cell.length_c   1.000
_cell.angle_alpha   90.00
_cell.angle_beta   90.00
_cell.angle_gamma   90.00
#
_symmetry.space_group_name_H-M   'P 1'
#
loop_
_entity.id
_entity.type
_entity.pdbx_description
1 polymer ?
#
loop_
_entity_poly.entity_id
_entity_poly.type
_entity_poly.pdbx_seq_one_letter_code
_entity_poly.pdbx_strand_id
1 'polypeptide(L)'
;MELTLIQKIVVYALPTLLAITVHEAAHGYAAKFFGDFTAERMGRITLNPFKHIDPMGTVLLPALTILLGGVLFGWAKPVPVNYANLRQPKQDMFWVALA
;
A
#
# COMPACT_ATOMS: atom_id res chain seq x y z
N MET A 1 -14.16 13.31 -26.09
CA MET A 1 -13.97 11.90 -26.49
C MET A 1 -14.09 11.06 -25.25
N GLU A 2 -14.96 10.05 -25.25
CA GLU A 2 -15.02 9.09 -24.15
C GLU A 2 -13.84 8.12 -24.23
N LEU A 3 -13.19 7.84 -23.10
CA LEU A 3 -12.15 6.81 -23.01
C LEU A 3 -12.78 5.43 -23.16
N THR A 4 -12.12 4.53 -23.89
CA THR A 4 -12.51 3.11 -23.91
C THR A 4 -12.36 2.49 -22.53
N LEU A 5 -13.05 1.37 -22.27
CA LEU A 5 -12.91 0.67 -20.98
C LEU A 5 -11.45 0.32 -20.67
N ILE A 6 -10.70 -0.15 -21.67
CA ILE A 6 -9.28 -0.49 -21.53
C ILE A 6 -8.47 0.77 -21.16
N GLN A 7 -8.73 1.91 -21.81
CA GLN A 7 -8.08 3.18 -21.48
C GLN A 7 -8.41 3.63 -20.06
N LYS A 8 -9.68 3.54 -19.64
CA LYS A 8 -10.09 3.86 -18.26
C LYS A 8 -9.34 2.98 -17.26
N ILE A 9 -9.28 1.67 -17.48
CA ILE A 9 -8.56 0.74 -16.60
C ILE A 9 -7.08 1.13 -16.52
N VAL A 10 -6.41 1.36 -17.64
CA VAL A 10 -4.96 1.68 -17.65
C VAL A 10 -4.67 3.01 -16.94
N VAL A 11 -5.48 4.04 -17.20
CA VAL A 11 -5.31 5.38 -16.61
C VAL A 11 -5.49 5.37 -15.09
N TYR A 12 -6.40 4.54 -14.57
CA TYR A 12 -6.61 4.44 -13.12
C TYR A 12 -5.70 3.41 -12.45
N ALA A 13 -5.56 2.21 -13.01
CA ALA A 13 -4.90 1.10 -12.35
C ALA A 13 -3.39 1.32 -12.20
N LEU A 14 -2.68 1.79 -13.23
CA LEU A 14 -1.22 1.93 -13.17
C LEU A 14 -0.78 2.97 -12.12
N PRO A 15 -1.29 4.22 -12.12
CA PRO A 15 -0.92 5.18 -11.10
C PRO A 15 -1.34 4.75 -9.70
N THR A 16 -2.51 4.12 -9.56
CA THR A 16 -3.00 3.63 -8.25
C THR A 16 -2.09 2.52 -7.69
N LEU A 17 -1.74 1.53 -8.51
CA LEU A 17 -0.83 0.45 -8.11
C LEU A 17 0.55 1.00 -7.73
N LEU A 18 1.06 1.95 -8.52
CA LEU A 18 2.34 2.59 -8.22
C LEU A 18 2.26 3.39 -6.91
N ALA A 19 1.21 4.19 -6.71
CA ALA A 19 1.02 5.00 -5.51
C ALA A 19 0.95 4.12 -4.26
N ILE A 20 0.14 3.06 -4.27
CA ILE A 20 0.06 2.08 -3.17
C ILE A 20 1.42 1.44 -2.92
N THR A 21 2.09 0.99 -3.98
CA THR A 21 3.37 0.29 -3.85
C THR A 21 4.46 1.16 -3.24
N VAL A 22 4.56 2.42 -3.68
CA VAL A 22 5.55 3.37 -3.17
C VAL A 22 5.20 3.79 -1.75
N HIS A 23 3.93 4.06 -1.44
CA HIS A 23 3.44 4.40 -0.11
C HIS A 23 3.78 3.30 0.92
N GLU A 24 3.41 2.07 0.62
CA GLU A 24 3.70 0.91 1.48
C GLU A 24 5.21 0.69 1.65
N ALA A 25 5.98 0.79 0.56
CA ALA A 25 7.43 0.69 0.63
C ALA A 25 8.05 1.83 1.46
N ALA A 26 7.48 3.05 1.43
CA ALA A 26 7.93 4.20 2.20
C ALA A 26 7.71 3.99 3.71
N HIS A 27 6.55 3.48 4.13
CA HIS A 27 6.32 3.06 5.52
C HIS A 27 7.40 2.07 5.99
N GLY A 28 7.66 1.03 5.20
CA GLY A 28 8.68 0.03 5.51
C GLY A 28 10.10 0.60 5.57
N TYR A 29 10.43 1.52 4.67
CA TYR A 29 11.72 2.21 4.66
C TYR A 29 11.89 3.13 5.87
N ALA A 30 10.86 3.89 6.24
CA ALA A 30 10.86 4.72 7.44
C ALA A 30 11.05 3.85 8.70
N ALA A 31 10.32 2.73 8.80
CA ALA A 31 10.46 1.79 9.93
C ALA A 31 11.90 1.27 10.03
N LYS A 32 12.50 0.87 8.90
CA LYS A 32 13.91 0.47 8.82
C LYS A 32 14.85 1.59 9.30
N PHE A 33 14.64 2.81 8.84
CA PHE A 33 15.45 3.97 9.22
C PHE A 33 15.45 4.18 10.75
N PHE A 34 14.29 3.99 11.39
CA PHE A 34 14.12 4.08 12.84
C PHE A 34 14.49 2.81 13.63
N GLY A 35 14.97 1.75 12.96
CA GLY A 35 15.53 0.56 13.61
C GLY A 35 14.70 -0.72 13.47
N ASP A 36 13.49 -0.65 12.90
CA ASP A 36 12.68 -1.84 12.66
C ASP A 36 12.98 -2.47 11.28
N PHE A 37 13.78 -3.53 11.29
CA PHE A 37 14.14 -4.28 10.08
C PHE A 37 13.12 -5.36 9.68
N THR A 38 11.93 -5.42 10.32
CA THR A 38 10.93 -6.48 10.06
C THR A 38 10.49 -6.51 8.60
N ALA A 39 10.05 -5.37 8.06
CA ALA A 39 9.63 -5.23 6.67
C ALA A 39 10.73 -5.61 5.67
N GLU A 40 11.97 -5.19 5.94
CA GLU A 40 13.12 -5.50 5.10
C GLU A 40 13.39 -7.00 5.03
N ARG A 41 13.47 -7.66 6.21
CA ARG A 41 13.73 -9.11 6.29
C ARG A 41 12.64 -9.95 5.62
N MET A 42 11.42 -9.44 5.57
CA MET A 42 10.30 -10.06 4.86
C MET A 42 10.26 -9.72 3.36
N GLY A 43 11.19 -8.92 2.85
CA GLY A 43 11.21 -8.46 1.46
C GLY A 43 10.00 -7.59 1.09
N ARG A 44 9.47 -6.83 2.06
CA ARG A 44 8.29 -5.97 1.89
C ARG A 44 8.64 -4.53 1.51
N ILE A 45 9.90 -4.11 1.67
CA ILE A 45 10.40 -2.84 1.11
C ILE A 45 10.77 -3.07 -0.35
N THR A 46 9.80 -2.94 -1.25
CA THR A 46 9.96 -3.31 -2.66
C THR A 46 8.97 -2.55 -3.55
N LEU A 47 9.37 -2.29 -4.79
CA LEU A 47 8.51 -1.72 -5.83
C LEU A 47 7.73 -2.80 -6.62
N ASN A 48 7.75 -4.05 -6.16
CA ASN A 48 6.92 -5.09 -6.74
C ASN A 48 5.47 -4.97 -6.21
N PRO A 49 4.49 -4.55 -7.04
CA PRO A 49 3.12 -4.31 -6.59
C PRO A 49 2.45 -5.57 -6.05
N PHE A 50 2.80 -6.76 -6.55
CA PHE A 50 2.20 -8.02 -6.10
C PHE A 50 2.47 -8.32 -4.63
N LYS A 51 3.51 -7.72 -4.03
CA LYS A 51 3.80 -7.88 -2.61
C LYS A 51 2.82 -7.10 -1.72
N HIS A 52 2.19 -6.05 -2.26
CA HIS A 52 1.31 -5.13 -1.56
C HIS A 52 -0.18 -5.33 -1.90
N ILE A 53 -0.52 -6.35 -2.67
CA ILE A 53 -1.91 -6.67 -3.00
C ILE A 53 -2.50 -7.59 -1.92
N ASP A 54 -3.68 -7.19 -1.42
CA ASP A 54 -4.61 -8.07 -0.70
C ASP A 54 -5.72 -8.49 -1.68
N PRO A 55 -5.89 -9.78 -2.01
CA PRO A 55 -6.94 -10.21 -2.93
C PRO A 55 -8.36 -9.76 -2.52
N MET A 56 -8.63 -9.67 -1.22
CA MET A 56 -9.93 -9.21 -0.71
C MET A 56 -10.04 -7.70 -0.78
N GLY A 57 -9.05 -6.99 -0.22
CA GLY A 57 -9.07 -5.53 -0.08
C GLY A 57 -8.79 -4.77 -1.37
N THR A 58 -7.91 -5.28 -2.22
CA THR A 58 -7.44 -4.59 -3.44
C THR A 58 -8.22 -4.98 -4.69
N VAL A 59 -8.87 -6.15 -4.71
CA VAL A 59 -9.58 -6.66 -5.89
C VAL A 59 -11.07 -6.86 -5.62
N LEU A 60 -11.42 -7.75 -4.70
CA LEU A 60 -12.81 -8.17 -4.51
C LEU A 60 -13.71 -7.02 -4.03
N LEU A 61 -13.29 -6.29 -3.00
CA LEU A 61 -14.09 -5.21 -2.42
C LEU A 61 -14.26 -4.01 -3.37
N PRO A 62 -13.20 -3.51 -4.04
CA PRO A 62 -13.33 -2.53 -5.11
C PRO A 62 -14.28 -2.96 -6.23
N ALA A 63 -14.19 -4.21 -6.69
CA ALA A 63 -15.07 -4.72 -7.74
C ALA A 63 -16.54 -4.73 -7.29
N LEU A 64 -16.81 -5.23 -6.07
CA LEU A 64 -18.16 -5.27 -5.51
C LEU A 64 -18.74 -3.86 -5.32
N THR A 65 -17.96 -2.93 -4.78
CA THR A 65 -18.41 -1.54 -4.54
C THR A 65 -18.76 -0.81 -5.84
N ILE A 66 -17.97 -1.02 -6.91
CA ILE A 66 -18.28 -0.51 -8.25
C ILE A 66 -19.57 -1.12 -8.80
N LEU A 67 -19.74 -2.45 -8.69
CA LEU A 67 -20.93 -3.15 -9.20
C LEU A 67 -22.22 -2.74 -8.49
N LEU A 68 -22.14 -2.45 -7.18
CA LEU A 68 -23.27 -1.98 -6.38
C LEU A 68 -23.56 -0.48 -6.56
N GLY A 69 -22.81 0.23 -7.41
CA GLY A 69 -22.94 1.69 -7.59
C GLY A 69 -22.53 2.52 -6.37
N GLY A 70 -21.72 1.94 -5.48
CA GLY A 70 -21.21 2.58 -4.28
C GLY A 70 -19.93 3.38 -4.51
N VAL A 71 -19.33 3.83 -3.41
CA VAL A 71 -18.01 4.49 -3.43
C VAL A 71 -16.92 3.43 -3.61
N LEU A 72 -15.98 3.67 -4.53
CA LEU A 72 -14.80 2.83 -4.69
C LEU A 72 -14.01 2.78 -3.38
N PHE A 73 -13.98 1.61 -2.75
CA PHE A 73 -13.34 1.40 -1.46
C PHE A 73 -12.55 0.08 -1.43
N GLY A 74 -11.41 0.10 -0.77
CA GLY A 74 -10.49 -1.03 -0.66
C GLY A 74 -9.24 -0.69 0.14
N TRP A 75 -8.39 -1.68 0.37
CA TRP A 75 -7.10 -1.51 1.05
C TRP A 75 -5.99 -2.33 0.39
N ALA A 76 -4.76 -1.91 0.61
CA ALA A 76 -3.56 -2.65 0.25
C ALA A 76 -3.19 -3.65 1.34
N LYS A 77 -2.34 -4.61 1.04
CA LYS A 77 -1.69 -5.45 2.05
C LYS A 77 -0.62 -4.60 2.77
N PRO A 78 -0.80 -4.27 4.06
CA PRO A 78 0.06 -3.31 4.74
C PRO A 78 1.45 -3.87 5.02
N VAL A 79 2.48 -3.02 4.99
CA VAL A 79 3.84 -3.39 5.39
C VAL A 79 3.91 -3.53 6.92
N PRO A 80 4.50 -4.62 7.45
CA PRO A 80 4.55 -4.83 8.89
C PRO A 80 5.52 -3.85 9.55
N VAL A 81 5.10 -3.27 10.67
CA VAL A 81 5.92 -2.41 11.53
C VAL A 81 5.87 -2.98 12.94
N ASN A 82 7.04 -3.33 13.49
CA ASN A 82 7.18 -3.78 14.87
C ASN A 82 7.58 -2.59 15.75
N TYR A 83 6.59 -2.06 16.47
CA TYR A 83 6.74 -0.92 17.35
C TYR A 83 7.84 -1.10 18.42
N ALA A 84 8.07 -2.32 18.88
CA ALA A 84 9.09 -2.60 19.91
C ALA A 84 10.53 -2.52 19.38
N ASN A 85 10.73 -2.57 18.06
CA ASN A 85 12.04 -2.46 17.43
C ASN A 85 12.45 -1.02 17.10
N LEU A 86 11.51 -0.07 17.19
CA LEU A 86 11.78 1.34 16.94
C LEU A 86 12.65 1.93 18.08
N ARG A 87 13.56 2.84 17.74
CA ARG A 87 14.48 3.47 18.71
C ARG A 87 13.75 4.38 19.70
N GLN A 88 12.77 5.14 19.21
CA GLN A 88 11.89 6.01 19.99
C GLN A 88 10.43 5.77 19.59
N PRO A 89 9.81 4.66 20.07
CA PRO A 89 8.61 4.09 19.46
C PRO A 89 7.46 5.07 19.18
N LYS A 90 7.15 5.97 20.11
CA LYS A 90 6.06 6.95 19.93
C LYS A 90 6.36 7.96 18.81
N GLN A 91 7.57 8.51 18.78
CA GLN A 91 7.96 9.54 17.82
C GLN A 91 8.24 8.93 16.45
N ASP A 92 8.91 7.79 16.44
CA ASP A 92 9.26 7.08 15.21
C ASP A 92 8.00 6.57 14.50
N MET A 93 7.02 6.05 15.24
CA MET A 93 5.75 5.60 14.66
C MET A 93 4.98 6.75 13.99
N PHE A 94 5.07 7.98 14.52
CA PHE A 94 4.49 9.15 13.86
C PHE A 94 5.10 9.39 12.48
N TRP A 95 6.44 9.32 12.37
CA TRP A 95 7.12 9.46 11.08
C TRP A 95 6.87 8.29 10.14
N VAL A 96 6.79 7.06 10.67
CA VAL A 96 6.41 5.89 9.88
C VAL A 96 5.02 6.08 9.30
N ALA A 97 4.04 6.51 10.08
CA ALA A 97 2.67 6.74 9.62
C ALA A 97 2.53 7.89 8.60
N LEU A 98 3.45 8.85 8.61
CA LEU A 98 3.49 9.97 7.65
C LEU A 98 4.16 9.63 6.32
N ALA A 99 5.02 8.60 6.30
CA ALA A 99 5.76 8.19 5.10
C ALA A 99 4.82 7.67 3.99
#